data_AF-A0A2S9Y6E3-F1
#
_entry.id   AF-A0A2S9Y6E3-F1
#
_cell.length_a   1.000
_cell.length_b   1.000
_cell.length_c   1.000
_cell.angle_alpha   90.00
_cell.angle_beta   90.00
_cell.angle_gamma   90.00
#
_symmetry.space_group_name_H-M   'P 1'
#
loop_
_entity.id
_entity.type
_entity.pdbx_description
1 polymer ?
#
loop_
_entity_poly.entity_id
_entity_poly.type
_entity_poly.pdbx_seq_one_letter_code
_entity_poly.pdbx_strand_id
1 'polypeptide(L)'
;MEQLTRLGLRPRAPVGIESFADPDQRDSWVETKGMQVFSLWDPQDSSFDVDIFVREPFDFEAAYHRRVSVPLGTTTASVVSLGDLLDLKRESGRSQDFADIEALEALSEVTQ
;
A
#
# COMPACT_ATOMS: atom_id res chain seq x y z
N MET A 1 -11.97 -5.70 -5.91
CA MET A 1 -12.64 -6.27 -4.71
C MET A 1 -13.10 -7.72 -4.89
N GLU A 2 -13.70 -8.08 -6.02
CA GLU A 2 -14.18 -9.46 -6.29
C GLU A 2 -13.11 -10.55 -6.10
N GLN A 3 -11.89 -10.35 -6.62
CA GLN A 3 -10.81 -11.34 -6.48
C GLN A 3 -10.36 -11.51 -5.03
N LEU A 4 -10.22 -10.41 -4.28
CA LEU A 4 -9.86 -10.45 -2.85
C LEU A 4 -10.94 -11.17 -2.03
N THR A 5 -12.21 -11.00 -2.41
CA THR A 5 -13.34 -11.72 -1.80
C THR A 5 -13.26 -13.23 -2.05
N ARG A 6 -12.94 -13.64 -3.29
CA ARG A 6 -12.74 -15.05 -3.67
C ARG A 6 -11.58 -15.70 -2.93
N LEU A 7 -10.52 -14.93 -2.65
CA LEU A 7 -9.39 -15.37 -1.84
C LEU A 7 -9.73 -15.49 -0.34
N GLY A 8 -10.96 -15.16 0.07
CA GLY A 8 -11.40 -15.32 1.46
C GLY A 8 -11.06 -14.15 2.38
N LEU A 9 -10.38 -13.11 1.87
CA LEU A 9 -10.00 -11.94 2.66
C LEU A 9 -11.24 -11.21 3.21
N ARG A 10 -11.09 -10.64 4.40
CA ARG A 10 -12.17 -9.94 5.11
C ARG A 10 -11.74 -8.53 5.49
N PRO A 11 -12.61 -7.52 5.34
CA PRO A 11 -12.36 -6.20 5.90
C PRO A 11 -12.16 -6.24 7.41
N ARG A 12 -11.20 -5.46 7.91
CA ARG A 12 -11.10 -5.19 9.35
C ARG A 12 -12.16 -4.18 9.80
N ALA A 13 -12.49 -3.23 8.94
CA ALA A 13 -13.60 -2.30 9.19
C ALA A 13 -14.93 -3.06 9.10
N PRO A 14 -15.96 -2.67 9.89
CA PRO A 14 -17.27 -3.32 9.88
C PRO A 14 -18.12 -2.89 8.68
N VAL A 15 -17.58 -3.02 7.48
CA VAL A 15 -18.21 -2.69 6.20
C VAL A 15 -17.93 -3.81 5.20
N GLY A 16 -18.80 -3.96 4.19
CA GLY A 16 -18.57 -4.89 3.10
C GLY A 16 -17.31 -4.52 2.30
N ILE A 17 -16.67 -5.51 1.69
CA ILE A 17 -15.48 -5.27 0.85
C ILE A 17 -15.87 -4.52 -0.44
N GLU A 18 -17.08 -4.75 -0.94
CA GLU A 18 -17.69 -4.07 -2.07
C GLU A 18 -17.89 -2.57 -1.82
N SER A 19 -18.08 -2.13 -0.57
CA SER A 19 -18.20 -0.72 -0.22
C SER A 19 -16.97 0.08 -0.62
N PHE A 20 -15.79 -0.54 -0.68
CA PHE A 20 -14.58 0.14 -1.14
C PHE A 20 -14.69 0.57 -2.61
N ALA A 21 -15.51 -0.08 -3.44
CA ALA A 21 -15.68 0.31 -4.85
C ALA A 21 -16.44 1.63 -5.01
N ASP A 22 -17.19 2.06 -3.99
CA ASP A 22 -17.98 3.28 -4.00
C ASP A 22 -17.13 4.50 -3.58
N PRO A 23 -16.91 5.48 -4.49
CA PRO A 23 -16.12 6.66 -4.18
C PRO A 23 -16.70 7.51 -3.05
N ASP A 24 -18.02 7.65 -2.96
CA ASP A 24 -18.67 8.49 -1.95
C ASP A 24 -18.48 7.89 -0.54
N GLN A 25 -18.50 6.56 -0.43
CA GLN A 25 -18.17 5.87 0.80
C GLN A 25 -16.70 6.06 1.18
N ARG A 26 -15.76 5.94 0.22
CA ARG A 26 -14.33 6.18 0.49
C ARG A 26 -14.10 7.60 0.98
N ASP A 27 -14.70 8.60 0.33
CA ASP A 27 -14.59 10.00 0.74
C ASP A 27 -15.16 10.24 2.14
N SER A 28 -16.32 9.67 2.43
CA SER A 28 -16.90 9.72 3.78
C SER A 28 -15.96 9.12 4.82
N TRP A 29 -15.29 7.99 4.55
CA TRP A 29 -14.35 7.37 5.48
C TRP A 29 -13.12 8.24 5.73
N VAL A 30 -12.61 8.91 4.70
CA VAL A 30 -11.49 9.84 4.84
C VAL A 30 -11.90 11.03 5.71
N GLU A 31 -13.03 11.67 5.40
CA GLU A 31 -13.46 12.90 6.07
C GLU A 31 -13.92 12.68 7.51
N THR A 32 -14.69 11.61 7.75
CA THR A 32 -15.33 11.39 9.06
C THR A 32 -14.48 10.54 10.00
N LYS A 33 -13.66 9.62 9.47
CA LYS A 33 -12.87 8.67 10.27
C LYS A 33 -11.37 8.86 10.11
N GLY A 34 -10.91 9.78 9.26
CA GLY A 34 -9.48 9.95 8.95
C GLY A 34 -8.86 8.70 8.35
N MET A 35 -9.64 7.85 7.68
CA MET A 35 -9.14 6.58 7.13
C MET A 35 -8.16 6.88 5.99
N GLN A 36 -6.94 6.33 6.06
CA GLN A 36 -5.93 6.43 4.99
C GLN A 36 -5.79 5.12 4.21
N VAL A 37 -5.96 3.99 4.89
CA VAL A 37 -5.89 2.66 4.30
C VAL A 37 -7.10 1.83 4.73
N PHE A 38 -7.58 1.01 3.80
CA PHE A 38 -8.59 -0.01 4.01
C PHE A 38 -7.90 -1.37 4.09
N SER A 39 -7.86 -1.91 5.31
CA SER A 39 -7.15 -3.17 5.61
C SER A 39 -8.06 -4.39 5.47
N LEU A 40 -7.55 -5.39 4.77
CA LEU A 40 -8.11 -6.74 4.68
C LEU A 40 -7.20 -7.73 5.39
N TRP A 41 -7.77 -8.72 6.04
CA TRP A 41 -7.03 -9.78 6.73
C TRP A 41 -7.50 -11.16 6.24
N ASP A 42 -6.62 -12.16 6.33
CA ASP A 42 -6.97 -13.56 6.06
C ASP A 42 -7.39 -14.27 7.36
N PRO A 43 -8.64 -14.79 7.45
CA PRO A 43 -9.08 -15.60 8.59
C PRO A 43 -8.32 -16.91 8.80
N GLN A 44 -7.63 -17.41 7.78
CA GLN A 44 -6.84 -18.65 7.85
C GLN A 44 -5.37 -18.40 8.15
N ASP A 45 -4.87 -17.18 7.91
CA ASP A 45 -3.49 -16.78 8.17
C ASP A 45 -3.44 -15.37 8.75
N SER A 46 -3.32 -15.29 10.08
CA SER A 46 -3.24 -14.01 10.79
C SER A 46 -1.96 -13.21 10.51
N SER A 47 -0.98 -13.79 9.80
CA SER A 47 0.24 -13.08 9.40
C SER A 47 0.10 -12.36 8.05
N PHE A 48 -1.01 -12.60 7.33
CA PHE A 48 -1.25 -12.02 6.03
C PHE A 48 -2.35 -10.96 6.07
N ASP A 49 -1.97 -9.72 5.75
CA ASP A 49 -2.86 -8.58 5.61
C ASP A 49 -2.61 -7.89 4.25
N VAL A 50 -3.66 -7.27 3.72
CA VAL A 50 -3.60 -6.42 2.52
C VAL A 50 -4.17 -5.05 2.86
N ASP A 51 -3.30 -4.04 2.86
CA ASP A 51 -3.68 -2.64 3.02
C ASP A 51 -3.85 -1.97 1.65
N ILE A 52 -4.98 -1.29 1.46
CA ILE A 52 -5.31 -0.58 0.22
C ILE A 52 -5.50 0.90 0.55
N PHE A 53 -4.74 1.79 -0.05
CA PHE A 53 -4.95 3.23 0.12
C PHE A 53 -6.35 3.64 -0.36
N VAL A 54 -7.10 4.39 0.45
CA VAL A 54 -8.46 4.85 0.08
C VAL A 54 -8.46 6.05 -0.87
N ARG A 55 -7.34 6.78 -0.90
CA ARG A 55 -7.02 7.86 -1.84
C ARG A 55 -5.58 7.69 -2.31
N GLU A 56 -5.30 8.14 -3.51
CA GLU A 56 -3.95 8.16 -4.06
C GLU A 56 -3.06 9.05 -3.18
N PRO A 57 -2.02 8.50 -2.52
CA PRO A 57 -1.13 9.30 -1.69
C PRO A 57 -0.07 10.04 -2.52
N PHE A 58 0.06 9.71 -3.80
CA PHE A 58 0.96 10.31 -4.79
C PHE A 58 0.35 10.13 -6.19
N ASP A 59 0.93 10.77 -7.20
CA ASP A 59 0.57 10.55 -8.60
C ASP A 59 0.84 9.09 -9.02
N PHE A 60 -0.22 8.28 -9.05
CA PHE A 60 -0.12 6.86 -9.33
C PHE A 60 0.47 6.60 -10.72
N GLU A 61 0.08 7.35 -11.74
CA GLU A 61 0.53 7.12 -13.11
C GLU A 61 2.04 7.36 -13.21
N ALA A 62 2.52 8.46 -12.62
CA ALA A 62 3.93 8.79 -12.59
C ALA A 62 4.76 7.74 -11.82
N ALA A 63 4.27 7.30 -10.65
CA ALA A 63 4.93 6.28 -9.85
C ALA A 63 4.88 4.89 -10.52
N TYR A 64 3.77 4.57 -11.19
CA TYR A 64 3.62 3.32 -11.93
C TYR A 64 4.57 3.27 -13.13
N HIS A 65 4.80 4.39 -13.82
CA HIS A 65 5.82 4.48 -14.87
C HIS A 65 7.25 4.24 -14.34
N ARG A 66 7.56 4.68 -13.11
CA ARG A 66 8.85 4.49 -12.45
C ARG A 66 9.00 3.16 -11.71
N ARG A 67 7.96 2.32 -11.69
CA ARG A 67 7.94 1.07 -10.92
C ARG A 67 9.12 0.15 -11.26
N VAL A 68 9.55 -0.60 -10.26
CA VAL A 68 10.54 -1.67 -10.42
C VAL A 68 9.81 -3.00 -10.56
N SER A 69 10.25 -3.83 -11.49
CA SER A 69 9.73 -5.19 -11.66
C SER A 69 10.57 -6.17 -10.84
N VAL A 70 9.96 -6.80 -9.84
CA VAL A 70 10.64 -7.74 -8.93
C VAL A 70 10.12 -9.16 -9.18
N PRO A 71 10.99 -10.12 -9.55
CA PRO A 71 10.60 -11.52 -9.66
C PRO A 71 10.16 -12.09 -8.31
N LEU A 72 8.98 -12.71 -8.26
CA LEU A 72 8.43 -13.41 -7.11
C LEU A 72 8.04 -14.83 -7.51
N GLY A 73 8.95 -15.79 -7.29
CA GLY A 73 8.73 -17.18 -7.66
C GLY A 73 8.43 -17.33 -9.15
N THR A 74 7.17 -17.64 -9.49
CA THR A 74 6.69 -17.81 -10.87
C THR A 74 6.04 -16.58 -11.48
N THR A 75 6.02 -15.44 -10.79
CA THR A 75 5.42 -14.19 -11.26
C THR A 75 6.37 -13.02 -11.10
N THR A 76 5.97 -11.86 -11.59
CA THR A 76 6.69 -10.60 -11.41
C THR A 76 5.75 -9.61 -10.73
N ALA A 77 6.21 -8.99 -9.65
CA ALA A 77 5.49 -7.92 -8.97
C ALA A 77 5.99 -6.54 -9.40
N SER A 78 5.03 -5.64 -9.58
CA SER A 78 5.30 -4.21 -9.71
C SER A 78 5.47 -3.62 -8.32
N VAL A 79 6.66 -3.09 -8.04
CA VAL A 79 6.98 -2.44 -6.77
C VAL A 79 7.26 -0.97 -7.03
N VAL A 80 6.85 -0.11 -6.09
CA VAL A 80 7.15 1.32 -6.13
C VAL A 80 8.67 1.56 -6.23
N SER A 81 9.09 2.63 -6.91
CA SER A 81 10.52 2.95 -7.00
C SER A 81 11.08 3.30 -5.62
N LEU A 82 12.40 3.19 -5.47
CA LEU A 82 13.05 3.55 -4.20
C LEU A 82 12.80 5.02 -3.82
N GLY A 83 12.88 5.94 -4.79
CA GLY A 83 12.62 7.36 -4.55
C GLY A 83 11.18 7.61 -4.08
N ASP A 84 10.21 7.02 -4.77
CA ASP A 84 8.80 7.14 -4.41
C ASP A 84 8.49 6.52 -3.03
N LEU A 85 9.17 5.43 -2.68
CA LEU A 85 9.05 4.81 -1.35
C LEU A 85 9.60 5.71 -0.23
N LEU A 86 10.73 6.39 -0.48
CA LEU A 86 11.31 7.33 0.46
C LEU A 86 10.39 8.54 0.69
N ASP A 87 9.83 9.09 -0.39
CA ASP A 87 8.92 10.23 -0.32
C ASP A 87 7.63 9.86 0.44
N LEU A 88 7.06 8.69 0.15
CA LEU A 88 5.95 8.11 0.92
C LEU A 88 6.25 8.00 2.43
N LYS A 89 7.42 7.46 2.78
CA LYS A 89 7.82 7.33 4.18
C LYS A 89 7.95 8.70 4.85
N ARG A 90 8.54 9.69 4.17
CA ARG A 90 8.69 11.07 4.67
C ARG A 90 7.35 11.75 4.91
N GLU A 91 6.39 11.62 4.00
CA GLU A 91 5.08 12.26 4.09
C GLU A 91 4.15 11.60 5.12
N SER A 92 4.25 10.28 5.29
CA SER A 92 3.37 9.54 6.22
C SER A 92 3.60 9.86 7.70
N GLY A 93 4.65 10.60 8.05
CA GLY A 93 4.93 11.04 9.43
C GLY A 93 5.18 9.91 10.43
N ARG A 94 5.26 8.65 9.97
CA ARG A 94 5.65 7.49 10.80
C ARG A 94 7.15 7.56 11.04
N SER A 95 7.53 8.33 12.06
CA SER A 95 8.88 8.34 12.62
C SER A 95 9.22 6.97 13.25
N GLN A 96 9.71 6.03 12.45
CA GLN A 96 10.59 4.91 12.84
C GLN A 96 11.06 4.19 11.57
N ASP A 97 12.32 4.23 11.13
CA ASP A 97 13.54 4.79 11.69
C ASP A 97 14.31 5.54 10.61
N PHE A 98 15.03 6.60 11.00
CA PHE A 98 16.06 7.22 10.14
C PHE A 98 17.06 6.19 9.58
N ALA A 99 17.24 5.06 10.27
CA ALA A 99 18.04 3.92 9.84
C ALA A 99 17.53 3.25 8.55
N ASP A 100 16.22 3.25 8.28
CA ASP A 100 15.66 2.70 7.03
C ASP A 100 16.00 3.62 5.86
N ILE A 101 15.89 4.94 6.05
CA ILE A 101 16.26 5.93 5.04
C ILE A 101 17.77 5.85 4.77
N GLU A 102 18.59 5.78 5.83
CA GLU A 102 20.04 5.67 5.72
C GLU A 102 20.49 4.36 5.04
N ALA A 103 19.85 3.22 5.35
CA ALA A 103 20.14 1.94 4.70
C ALA A 103 19.76 1.96 3.20
N LEU A 104 18.67 2.63 2.86
CA LEU A 104 18.23 2.80 1.47
C LEU A 104 19.13 3.77 0.68
N GLU A 105 19.59 4.85 1.31
CA GLU A 105 20.57 5.77 0.74
C GLU A 105 21.91 5.07 0.49
N ALA A 106 22.40 4.26 1.43
CA ALA A 106 23.63 3.49 1.29
C ALA A 106 23.58 2.46 0.12
N LEU A 107 22.41 1.83 -0.14
CA LEU A 107 22.24 0.93 -1.29
C LEU A 107 22.31 1.68 -2.64
N SER A 108 21.94 2.96 -2.67
CA SER A 108 21.99 3.78 -3.88
C SER A 108 23.41 4.17 -4.28
N GLU A 109 24.33 4.33 -3.31
CA GLU A 109 25.73 4.68 -3.57
C GLU A 109 26.58 3.50 -4.05
N VAL A 110 26.24 2.27 -3.66
CA VAL A 110 27.01 1.05 -4.03
C VAL A 110 26.77 0.60 -5.48
N THR A 111 25.74 1.15 -6.14
CA THR A 111 25.36 0.76 -7.52
C THR A 111 25.81 1.78 -8.58
N GLN A 112 26.63 2.79 -8.23
CA GLN A 112 27.31 3.65 -9.21
C GLN A 112 28.64 3.08 -9.71
#